data_AF-A0A5J5QIY8-F1
#
_entry.id   AF-A0A5J5QIY8-F1
#
_cell.length_a   1.000
_cell.length_b   1.000
_cell.length_c   1.000
_cell.angle_alpha   90.00
_cell.angle_beta   90.00
_cell.angle_gamma   90.00
#
_symmetry.space_group_name_H-M   'P 1'
#
loop_
_entity.id
_entity.type
_entity.pdbx_description
1 polymer ?
#
loop_
_entity_poly.entity_id
_entity_poly.type
_entity_poly.pdbx_seq_one_letter_code
_entity_poly.pdbx_strand_id
1 'polypeptide(L)'
;KRIVADARCPRCKLEEEDCNHIFRECSTIKDVWRFIQLSWVLNNAQDTFWNWLTWVFSRGTTEQCRIFCCGLWTIWTNRNKLVYENRQTTARDISYKISDFFAGLKGIEEKKLILANV
;
A
#
# COMPACT_ATOMS: atom_id res chain seq x y z
N LYS A 1 11.09 -18.02 -28.44
CA LYS A 1 10.00 -17.02 -28.34
C LYS A 1 10.20 -16.23 -27.04
N ARG A 2 10.64 -14.97 -27.10
CA ARG A 2 10.61 -14.06 -25.93
C ARG A 2 9.16 -13.56 -25.82
N ILE A 3 8.45 -13.95 -24.77
CA ILE A 3 7.17 -13.30 -24.44
C ILE A 3 7.58 -11.92 -23.93
N VAL A 4 7.34 -10.87 -24.71
CA VAL A 4 7.42 -9.51 -24.19
C VAL A 4 6.27 -9.41 -23.21
N ALA A 5 6.58 -9.47 -21.90
CA ALA A 5 5.59 -9.24 -20.87
C ALA A 5 4.99 -7.84 -21.12
N ASP A 6 3.67 -7.77 -21.17
CA ASP A 6 2.95 -6.51 -21.24
C ASP A 6 3.40 -5.64 -20.05
N ALA A 7 4.07 -4.52 -20.34
CA ALA A 7 4.60 -3.62 -19.32
C ALA A 7 3.49 -2.89 -18.56
N ARG A 8 2.23 -2.97 -19.03
CA ARG A 8 1.10 -2.33 -18.39
C ARG A 8 0.81 -2.92 -17.02
N CYS A 9 0.39 -2.06 -16.11
CA CYS A 9 -0.05 -2.42 -14.77
C CYS A 9 -1.04 -3.59 -14.82
N PRO A 10 -0.76 -4.71 -14.14
CA PRO A 10 -1.58 -5.91 -14.21
C PRO A 10 -2.99 -5.71 -13.65
N ARG A 11 -3.22 -4.62 -12.90
CA ARG A 11 -4.47 -4.29 -12.23
C ARG A 11 -5.38 -3.38 -13.05
N CYS A 12 -4.88 -2.23 -13.48
CA CYS A 12 -5.70 -1.27 -14.24
C CYS A 12 -5.62 -1.48 -15.75
N LYS A 13 -4.53 -2.07 -16.27
CA LYS A 13 -4.25 -2.26 -17.71
C LYS A 13 -4.18 -0.96 -18.52
N LEU A 14 -4.05 0.20 -17.88
CA LEU A 14 -4.06 1.51 -18.54
C LEU A 14 -2.66 2.05 -18.80
N GLU A 15 -1.82 2.12 -17.75
CA GLU A 15 -0.47 2.71 -17.81
C GLU A 15 0.61 1.65 -17.59
N GLU A 16 1.85 1.98 -17.94
CA GLU A 16 3.02 1.16 -17.60
C GLU A 16 3.18 0.99 -16.08
N GLU A 17 3.67 -0.17 -15.68
CA GLU A 17 3.89 -0.50 -14.28
C GLU A 17 5.26 0.01 -13.81
N ASP A 18 5.25 1.00 -12.92
CA ASP A 18 6.41 1.41 -12.14
C ASP A 18 6.05 1.57 -10.64
N CYS A 19 7.02 2.01 -9.82
CA CYS A 19 6.77 2.24 -8.39
C CYS A 19 5.70 3.31 -8.13
N ASN A 20 5.67 4.40 -8.91
CA ASN A 20 4.65 5.44 -8.75
C ASN A 20 3.27 4.88 -9.05
N HIS A 21 3.13 4.11 -10.13
CA HIS A 21 1.88 3.53 -10.55
C HIS A 21 1.36 2.49 -9.56
N ILE A 22 2.21 1.54 -9.16
CA ILE A 22 1.84 0.46 -8.22
C ILE A 22 1.35 1.03 -6.89
N PHE A 23 1.98 2.09 -6.37
CA PHE A 23 1.71 2.56 -5.02
C PHE A 23 0.82 3.79 -4.94
N ARG A 24 0.64 4.55 -6.03
CA ARG A 24 0.00 5.88 -5.96
C ARG A 24 -0.94 6.18 -7.13
N GLU A 25 -0.55 5.88 -8.37
CA GLU A 25 -1.28 6.41 -9.53
C GLU A 25 -2.39 5.48 -10.04
N CYS A 26 -2.25 4.17 -9.82
CA CYS A 26 -3.25 3.17 -10.16
C CYS A 26 -4.60 3.52 -9.54
N SER A 27 -5.67 3.55 -10.34
CA SER A 27 -7.02 3.92 -9.91
C SER A 27 -7.51 3.09 -8.71
N THR A 28 -7.30 1.77 -8.76
CA THR A 28 -7.65 0.87 -7.65
C THR A 28 -6.88 1.22 -6.37
N ILE A 29 -5.62 1.64 -6.49
CA ILE A 29 -4.77 1.94 -5.33
C ILE A 29 -5.12 3.30 -4.74
N LYS A 30 -5.52 4.28 -5.55
CA LYS A 30 -6.13 5.53 -5.06
C LYS A 30 -7.35 5.26 -4.19
N ASP A 31 -8.19 4.30 -4.58
CA ASP A 31 -9.36 3.91 -3.78
C ASP A 31 -8.97 3.21 -2.48
N VAL A 32 -7.91 2.39 -2.48
CA VAL A 32 -7.37 1.79 -1.25
C VAL A 32 -6.99 2.87 -0.23
N TRP A 33 -6.21 3.87 -0.65
CA TRP A 33 -5.81 4.97 0.23
C TRP A 33 -7.00 5.76 0.77
N ARG A 34 -8.05 5.96 -0.04
CA ARG A 34 -9.29 6.60 0.39
C ARG A 34 -10.03 5.77 1.44
N PHE A 35 -10.17 4.46 1.23
CA PHE A 35 -10.90 3.58 2.15
C PHE A 35 -10.25 3.45 3.52
N ILE A 36 -8.92 3.55 3.60
CA ILE A 36 -8.19 3.55 4.89
C ILE A 36 -7.97 4.96 5.46
N GLN A 37 -8.71 5.96 4.96
CA GLN A 37 -8.67 7.35 5.43
C GLN A 37 -7.30 8.04 5.29
N LEU A 38 -6.47 7.60 4.34
CA LEU A 38 -5.18 8.20 3.99
C LEU A 38 -5.23 8.90 2.61
N SER A 39 -6.38 9.43 2.20
CA SER A 39 -6.52 10.13 0.91
C SER A 39 -5.54 11.30 0.73
N TRP A 40 -5.13 11.94 1.84
CA TRP A 40 -4.16 13.03 1.83
C TRP A 40 -2.80 12.63 1.26
N VAL A 41 -2.41 11.34 1.27
CA VAL A 41 -1.16 10.88 0.68
C VAL A 41 -1.11 11.10 -0.85
N LEU A 42 -2.27 11.33 -1.46
CA LEU A 42 -2.42 11.62 -2.88
C LEU A 42 -2.31 13.12 -3.21
N ASN A 43 -2.37 14.00 -2.22
CA ASN A 43 -2.37 15.47 -2.39
C ASN A 43 -0.96 16.05 -2.55
N ASN A 44 -0.11 15.31 -3.25
CA ASN A 44 1.28 15.64 -3.45
C ASN A 44 1.55 15.63 -4.95
N ALA A 45 2.39 16.55 -5.42
CA ALA A 45 2.78 16.66 -6.83
C ALA A 45 4.24 16.23 -7.06
N GLN A 46 4.88 15.54 -6.10
CA GLN A 46 6.27 15.11 -6.26
C GLN A 46 6.38 14.08 -7.38
N ASP A 47 7.46 14.20 -8.14
CA ASP A 47 7.65 13.45 -9.39
C ASP A 47 8.19 12.04 -9.15
N THR A 48 8.90 11.82 -8.04
CA THR A 48 9.54 10.54 -7.73
C THR A 48 8.88 9.83 -6.56
N PHE A 49 8.86 8.50 -6.63
CA PHE A 49 8.40 7.64 -5.56
C PHE A 49 9.11 7.93 -4.23
N TRP A 50 10.42 8.21 -4.27
CA TRP A 50 11.20 8.53 -3.07
C TRP A 50 10.80 9.87 -2.45
N ASN A 51 10.65 10.93 -3.26
CA ASN A 51 10.20 12.21 -2.76
C ASN A 51 8.78 12.13 -2.18
N TRP A 52 7.92 11.31 -2.78
CA TRP A 52 6.59 11.01 -2.24
C TRP A 52 6.67 10.32 -0.87
N LEU A 53 7.50 9.28 -0.71
CA LEU A 53 7.72 8.63 0.58
C LEU A 53 8.20 9.64 1.63
N THR A 54 9.27 10.39 1.34
CA THR A 54 9.80 11.40 2.26
C THR A 54 8.74 12.43 2.66
N TRP A 55 7.93 12.88 1.70
CA TRP A 55 6.84 13.81 1.96
C TRP A 55 5.77 13.22 2.89
N VAL A 56 5.34 11.97 2.68
CA VAL A 56 4.38 11.29 3.57
C VAL A 56 4.93 11.20 4.99
N PHE A 57 6.17 10.73 5.16
CA PHE A 57 6.79 10.61 6.49
C PHE A 57 7.06 11.95 7.17
N SER A 58 7.27 13.02 6.42
CA SER A 58 7.46 14.37 6.99
C SER A 58 6.17 15.00 7.54
N ARG A 59 5.00 14.48 7.16
CA ARG A 59 3.69 15.08 7.50
C ARG A 59 2.78 14.17 8.30
N GLY A 60 2.88 12.87 8.11
CA GLY A 60 2.05 11.88 8.79
C GLY A 60 2.38 11.78 10.27
N THR A 61 1.36 11.55 11.10
CA THR A 61 1.58 11.12 12.49
C THR A 61 2.24 9.74 12.51
N THR A 62 2.83 9.35 13.64
CA THR A 62 3.40 7.99 13.81
C THR A 62 2.39 6.90 13.47
N GLU A 63 1.13 7.06 13.86
CA GLU A 63 0.07 6.10 13.56
C GLU A 63 -0.26 6.05 12.06
N GLN A 64 -0.41 7.21 11.41
CA GLN A 64 -0.65 7.28 9.97
C GLN A 64 0.50 6.68 9.18
N CYS A 65 1.75 6.95 9.57
CA CYS A 65 2.95 6.38 8.96
C CYS A 65 3.01 4.85 9.12
N ARG A 66 2.58 4.31 10.27
CA ARG A 66 2.47 2.85 10.47
C ARG A 66 1.40 2.25 9.54
N ILE A 67 0.21 2.83 9.45
CA ILE A 67 -0.84 2.39 8.52
C ILE A 67 -0.36 2.49 7.07
N PHE A 68 0.36 3.56 6.73
CA PHE A 68 0.95 3.75 5.40
C PHE A 68 1.96 2.65 5.06
N CYS A 69 2.88 2.31 5.98
CA CYS A 69 3.80 1.18 5.81
C CYS A 69 3.07 -0.16 5.62
N CYS A 70 2.04 -0.43 6.42
CA CYS A 70 1.17 -1.59 6.22
C CYS A 70 0.56 -1.57 4.81
N GLY A 71 0.08 -0.40 4.37
CA GLY A 71 -0.45 -0.17 3.03
C GLY A 71 0.54 -0.55 1.93
N LEU A 72 1.75 0.00 1.96
CA LEU A 72 2.80 -0.32 0.98
C LEU A 72 3.08 -1.82 0.91
N TRP A 73 3.27 -2.47 2.07
CA TRP A 73 3.52 -3.91 2.14
C TRP A 73 2.36 -4.74 1.57
N THR A 74 1.13 -4.44 1.99
CA THR A 74 -0.06 -5.18 1.54
C THR A 74 -0.31 -4.96 0.05
N ILE A 75 -0.13 -3.74 -0.47
CA ILE A 75 -0.27 -3.43 -1.91
C ILE A 75 0.74 -4.26 -2.72
N TRP A 76 2.01 -4.22 -2.35
CA TRP A 76 3.07 -4.99 -3.02
C TRP A 76 2.77 -6.49 -3.00
N THR A 77 2.36 -7.02 -1.84
CA THR A 77 2.03 -8.43 -1.68
C THR A 77 0.84 -8.84 -2.56
N ASN A 78 -0.22 -8.03 -2.63
CA ASN A 78 -1.36 -8.32 -3.50
C ASN A 78 -1.01 -8.18 -4.99
N ARG A 79 -0.12 -7.25 -5.36
CA ARG A 79 0.42 -7.17 -6.73
C ARG A 79 1.17 -8.46 -7.09
N ASN A 80 2.02 -8.97 -6.21
CA ASN A 80 2.75 -10.22 -6.46
C ASN A 80 1.80 -11.41 -6.60
N LYS A 81 0.78 -11.54 -5.74
CA LYS A 81 -0.25 -12.57 -5.88
C LYS A 81 -1.03 -12.45 -7.19
N LEU A 82 -1.30 -11.23 -7.66
CA LEU A 82 -1.94 -11.02 -8.95
C LEU A 82 -1.05 -11.50 -10.10
N VAL A 83 0.24 -11.15 -10.09
CA VAL A 83 1.18 -11.50 -11.18
C VAL A 83 1.51 -12.99 -11.21
N TYR A 84 1.76 -13.62 -10.05
CA TYR A 84 2.26 -14.99 -9.97
C TYR A 84 1.19 -16.04 -9.72
N GLU A 85 0.06 -15.67 -9.11
CA GLU A 85 -1.02 -16.61 -8.75
C GLU A 85 -2.34 -16.28 -9.48
N ASN A 86 -2.37 -15.23 -10.31
CA ASN A 86 -3.59 -14.70 -10.95
C ASN A 86 -4.72 -14.38 -9.96
N ARG A 87 -4.36 -14.08 -8.69
CA ARG A 87 -5.33 -13.84 -7.62
C ARG A 87 -5.78 -12.39 -7.62
N GLN A 88 -6.99 -12.15 -8.13
CA GLN A 88 -7.60 -10.82 -8.12
C GLN A 88 -8.12 -10.44 -6.73
N THR A 89 -7.97 -9.17 -6.39
CA THR A 89 -8.47 -8.58 -5.14
C THR A 89 -8.97 -7.18 -5.41
N THR A 90 -10.11 -6.82 -4.83
CA THR A 90 -10.67 -5.47 -4.98
C THR A 90 -9.91 -4.46 -4.12
N ALA A 91 -10.09 -3.16 -4.38
CA ALA A 91 -9.56 -2.11 -3.50
C ALA A 91 -10.05 -2.28 -2.05
N ARG A 92 -11.32 -2.70 -1.89
CA ARG A 92 -11.91 -2.91 -0.57
C ARG A 92 -11.27 -4.09 0.16
N ASP A 93 -11.00 -5.21 -0.52
CA ASP A 93 -10.28 -6.36 0.07
C ASP A 93 -8.87 -5.98 0.53
N ILE A 94 -8.15 -5.20 -0.29
CA ILE A 94 -6.81 -4.73 0.05
C ILE A 94 -6.89 -3.82 1.29
N SER A 95 -7.87 -2.91 1.34
CA SER A 95 -8.07 -2.00 2.47
C SER A 95 -8.37 -2.74 3.76
N TYR A 96 -9.24 -3.76 3.71
CA TYR A 96 -9.50 -4.62 4.88
C TYR A 96 -8.25 -5.33 5.37
N LYS A 97 -7.43 -5.88 4.47
CA LYS A 97 -6.17 -6.53 4.84
C LYS A 97 -5.19 -5.57 5.50
N ILE A 98 -5.16 -4.30 5.09
CA ILE A 98 -4.30 -3.27 5.70
C ILE A 98 -4.77 -3.01 7.13
N SER A 99 -6.07 -2.79 7.33
CA SER A 99 -6.64 -2.54 8.66
C SER A 99 -6.46 -3.72 9.60
N ASP A 100 -6.67 -4.95 9.10
CA ASP A 100 -6.45 -6.19 9.86
C ASP A 100 -4.99 -6.36 10.26
N PHE A 101 -4.07 -6.17 9.31
CA PHE A 101 -2.63 -6.24 9.58
C PHE A 101 -2.18 -5.19 10.60
N PHE A 102 -2.67 -3.95 10.47
CA PHE A 102 -2.38 -2.88 11.42
C PHE A 102 -2.91 -3.19 12.84
N ALA A 103 -4.15 -3.68 12.96
CA ALA A 103 -4.72 -4.09 14.24
C ALA A 103 -3.91 -5.23 14.89
N GLY A 104 -3.48 -6.22 14.09
CA GLY A 104 -2.61 -7.30 14.54
C GLY A 104 -1.27 -6.79 15.11
N LEU A 105 -0.62 -5.84 14.43
CA LEU A 105 0.62 -5.23 14.91
C LEU A 105 0.44 -4.47 16.23
N LYS A 106 -0.64 -3.70 16.35
CA LYS A 106 -0.97 -2.95 17.58
C LYS A 106 -1.17 -3.90 18.76
N GLY A 107 -1.92 -4.99 18.56
CA GLY A 107 -2.12 -5.99 19.62
C GLY A 107 -0.84 -6.71 20.06
N ILE A 108 0.16 -6.86 19.17
CA ILE A 108 1.47 -7.41 19.54
C ILE A 108 2.26 -6.41 20.39
N GLU A 109 2.24 -5.13 20.04
CA GLU A 109 2.93 -4.07 20.79
C GLU A 109 2.36 -3.91 22.21
N GLU A 110 1.03 -3.92 22.34
CA GLU A 110 0.35 -3.88 23.64
C GLU A 110 0.71 -5.08 24.53
N LYS A 111 0.74 -6.30 23.96
CA LYS A 111 1.17 -7.50 24.70
C LYS A 111 2.62 -7.40 25.17
N LYS A 112 3.52 -6.85 24.35
CA LYS A 112 4.93 -6.66 24.73
C LYS A 112 5.07 -5.66 25.88
N LEU A 113 4.30 -4.57 25.86
CA LEU A 113 4.30 -3.58 26.94
C LEU A 113 3.80 -4.17 28.26
N ILE A 114 2.78 -5.02 28.23
CA ILE A 114 2.30 -5.75 29.42
C ILE A 114 3.40 -6.66 29.96
N LEU A 115 4.05 -7.44 29.10
CA LEU A 115 5.11 -8.38 29.51
C LEU A 115 6.39 -7.69 30.01
N ALA A 116 6.68 -6.47 29.57
CA ALA A 116 7.86 -5.71 30.00
C ALA A 116 7.67 -5.00 31.35
N ASN A 117 6.42 -4.90 31.84
CA ASN A 117 6.05 -4.24 33.10
C ASN A 117 5.72 -5.24 34.23
N VAL A 118 6.00 -6.54 34.02
CA VAL A 118 5.92 -7.63 35.02
C VAL A 118 7.34 -8.03 35.41
#